data_AF-A0A8J6J507-F1
#
_entry.id   AF-A0A8J6J507-F1
#
_cell.length_a   1.000
_cell.length_b   1.000
_cell.length_c   1.000
_cell.angle_alpha   90.00
_cell.angle_beta   90.00
_cell.angle_gamma   90.00
#
_symmetry.space_group_name_H-M   'P 1'
#
loop_
_entity.id
_entity.type
_entity.pdbx_description
1 polymer ?
#
loop_
_entity_poly.entity_id
_entity_poly.type
_entity_poly.pdbx_seq_one_letter_code
_entity_poly.pdbx_strand_id
1 'polypeptide(L)'
;MKKVFAAAAALALCTGLLAGCGEKSSGERIDGGLADSLPIDLEFSSGVGAWGTGLTLAADGSFSGEYHDSDMGDSGDDYPDGTVYLCNFSGKFTDIKQLDDHSYSLTLEELSSDYEQGKEWVEDGVRYVSSEPYGVEQGKDFILYLPDTPTDGLNEEFLSWWPGQYQEDQADTLDFYGLYNVDMGYGFFG
;
A
#
# COMPACT_ATOMS: atom_id res chain seq x y z
N MET A 1 11.50 -24.06 -40.51
CA MET A 1 10.48 -23.25 -41.21
C MET A 1 10.00 -22.18 -40.25
N LYS A 2 10.34 -20.92 -40.52
CA LYS A 2 10.04 -19.75 -39.69
C LYS A 2 8.65 -19.22 -40.07
N LYS A 3 7.80 -18.87 -39.11
CA LYS A 3 6.64 -18.00 -39.35
C LYS A 3 6.77 -16.78 -38.45
N VAL A 4 7.12 -15.69 -39.10
CA VAL A 4 7.13 -14.31 -38.61
C VAL A 4 5.70 -13.80 -38.75
N PHE A 5 5.13 -13.23 -37.70
CA PHE A 5 3.91 -12.42 -37.83
C PHE A 5 4.31 -10.94 -37.80
N ALA A 6 3.93 -10.26 -38.88
CA ALA A 6 4.24 -8.87 -39.16
C ALA A 6 3.28 -7.94 -38.40
N ALA A 7 3.83 -6.85 -37.88
CA ALA A 7 3.10 -5.70 -37.38
C ALA A 7 2.36 -4.97 -38.52
N ALA A 8 1.14 -4.52 -38.25
CA ALA A 8 0.43 -3.57 -39.10
C ALA A 8 0.10 -2.32 -38.27
N ALA A 9 0.82 -1.25 -38.55
CA ALA A 9 0.46 0.11 -38.14
C ALA A 9 -0.54 0.68 -39.16
N ALA A 10 -1.62 1.29 -38.70
CA ALA A 10 -2.47 2.14 -39.52
C ALA A 10 -2.76 3.43 -38.75
N LEU A 11 -2.19 4.52 -39.29
CA LEU A 11 -2.40 5.90 -38.87
C LEU A 11 -3.62 6.45 -39.63
N ALA A 12 -4.59 7.06 -38.95
CA ALA A 12 -5.58 7.92 -39.59
C ALA A 12 -5.83 9.17 -38.74
N LEU A 13 -5.68 10.32 -39.38
CA LEU A 13 -5.68 11.67 -38.85
C LEU A 13 -7.10 12.26 -38.63
N CYS A 14 -7.15 13.21 -37.70
CA CYS A 14 -8.25 13.99 -37.16
C CYS A 14 -9.20 14.67 -38.18
N THR A 15 -10.45 14.91 -37.74
CA THR A 15 -11.08 16.26 -37.68
C THR A 15 -12.33 16.24 -36.76
N GLY A 16 -12.50 17.29 -35.95
CA GLY A 16 -13.60 17.50 -34.97
C GLY A 16 -15.01 17.69 -35.57
N LEU A 17 -16.09 17.98 -34.84
CA LEU A 17 -16.27 18.83 -33.66
C LEU A 17 -17.69 18.61 -33.05
N LEU A 18 -17.80 18.74 -31.72
CA LEU A 18 -18.98 19.14 -30.88
C LEU A 18 -20.30 18.34 -30.91
N ALA A 19 -20.66 17.74 -29.78
CA ALA A 19 -21.68 18.27 -28.85
C ALA A 19 -22.05 17.25 -27.75
N GLY A 20 -22.09 17.69 -26.49
CA GLY A 20 -23.07 17.20 -25.50
C GLY A 20 -22.56 16.37 -24.31
N CYS A 21 -22.57 17.04 -23.15
CA CYS A 21 -22.99 16.57 -21.82
C CYS A 21 -22.19 15.48 -21.07
N GLY A 22 -21.53 15.90 -19.97
CA GLY A 22 -21.28 15.16 -18.72
C GLY A 22 -20.35 13.95 -18.83
N GLU A 23 -19.32 13.73 -18.02
CA GLU A 23 -19.03 14.16 -16.66
C GLU A 23 -17.66 14.85 -16.61
N LYS A 24 -17.57 15.91 -15.81
CA LYS A 24 -16.26 16.35 -15.32
C LYS A 24 -15.82 15.30 -14.32
N SER A 25 -14.85 14.47 -14.71
CA SER A 25 -13.96 13.81 -13.77
C SER A 25 -13.33 14.91 -12.91
N SER A 26 -13.87 15.11 -11.72
CA SER A 26 -13.14 15.77 -10.65
C SER A 26 -12.26 14.70 -10.03
N GLY A 27 -11.11 14.45 -10.65
CA GLY A 27 -9.97 13.97 -9.87
C GLY A 27 -9.72 15.02 -8.82
N GLU A 28 -10.19 14.76 -7.59
CA GLU A 28 -9.97 15.62 -6.44
C GLU A 28 -8.47 15.72 -6.25
N ARG A 29 -7.93 16.91 -6.50
CA ARG A 29 -6.49 17.14 -6.41
C ARG A 29 -6.19 17.20 -4.93
N ILE A 30 -5.32 16.30 -4.47
CA ILE A 30 -4.72 16.38 -3.15
C ILE A 30 -4.17 17.81 -2.98
N ASP A 31 -4.49 18.47 -1.86
CA ASP A 31 -4.07 19.88 -1.65
C ASP A 31 -2.54 20.00 -1.65
N GLY A 32 -2.05 21.22 -1.88
CA GLY A 32 -0.62 21.52 -2.03
C GLY A 32 0.28 21.05 -0.88
N GLY A 33 -0.22 20.83 0.33
CA GLY A 33 0.58 20.29 1.44
C GLY A 33 0.95 18.80 1.26
N LEU A 34 -0.04 17.94 1.04
CA LEU A 34 0.18 16.51 0.85
C LEU A 34 0.67 16.18 -0.58
N ALA A 35 0.27 16.95 -1.60
CA ALA A 35 0.74 16.73 -2.96
C ALA A 35 2.25 16.97 -3.12
N ASP A 36 2.85 17.86 -2.33
CA ASP A 36 4.28 18.19 -2.38
C ASP A 36 5.16 17.12 -1.71
N SER A 37 4.59 16.28 -0.84
CA SER A 37 5.33 15.19 -0.18
C SER A 37 5.25 13.86 -0.90
N LEU A 38 4.34 13.70 -1.87
CA LEU A 38 4.12 12.45 -2.58
C LEU A 38 5.15 12.23 -3.71
N PRO A 39 5.58 10.98 -3.97
CA PRO A 39 5.16 9.77 -3.27
C PRO A 39 5.77 9.64 -1.87
N ILE A 40 5.03 9.00 -0.96
CA ILE A 40 5.52 8.65 0.38
C ILE A 40 5.64 7.14 0.49
N ASP A 41 6.71 6.68 1.15
CA ASP A 41 6.93 5.28 1.48
C ASP A 41 6.52 5.05 2.94
N LEU A 42 5.81 3.97 3.20
CA LEU A 42 5.21 3.64 4.49
C LEU A 42 5.49 2.18 4.81
N GLU A 43 5.80 1.89 6.07
CA GLU A 43 6.13 0.54 6.55
C GLU A 43 5.15 0.10 7.65
N PHE A 44 4.65 -1.12 7.53
CA PHE A 44 3.87 -1.80 8.56
C PHE A 44 4.63 -3.02 9.05
N SER A 45 5.09 -2.97 10.30
CA SER A 45 5.72 -4.09 10.99
C SER A 45 5.57 -3.93 12.50
N SER A 46 5.77 -5.02 13.25
CA SER A 46 5.80 -4.96 14.72
C SER A 46 7.18 -4.61 15.30
N GLY A 47 8.20 -4.48 14.44
CA GLY A 47 9.61 -4.41 14.86
C GLY A 47 10.17 -5.70 15.47
N VAL A 48 9.37 -6.79 15.52
CA VAL A 48 9.77 -8.11 16.01
C VAL A 48 9.35 -9.21 15.04
N GLY A 49 10.31 -10.04 14.63
CA GLY A 49 10.12 -11.02 13.56
C GLY A 49 10.79 -10.58 12.26
N ALA A 50 10.78 -11.47 11.26
CA ALA A 50 11.39 -11.22 9.95
C ALA A 50 10.31 -10.99 8.88
N TRP A 51 9.37 -10.08 9.21
CA TRP A 51 8.25 -9.72 8.36
C TRP A 51 8.05 -8.21 8.31
N GLY A 52 7.41 -7.74 7.24
CA GLY A 52 6.98 -6.37 7.07
C GLY A 52 6.19 -6.17 5.79
N THR A 53 5.41 -5.10 5.75
CA THR A 53 4.74 -4.63 4.54
C THR A 53 5.17 -3.20 4.23
N GLY A 54 5.82 -3.03 3.08
CA GLY A 54 6.09 -1.73 2.49
C GLY A 54 4.99 -1.29 1.54
N LEU A 55 4.65 0.01 1.55
CA LEU A 55 3.68 0.62 0.64
C LEU A 55 4.17 1.99 0.18
N THR A 56 4.21 2.22 -1.13
CA THR A 56 4.50 3.54 -1.73
C THR A 56 3.20 4.16 -2.24
N LEU A 57 2.75 5.25 -1.63
CA LEU A 57 1.55 5.99 -2.02
C LEU A 57 1.90 7.15 -2.95
N ALA A 58 1.23 7.25 -4.11
CA ALA A 58 1.43 8.31 -5.09
C ALA A 58 0.38 9.44 -5.00
N ALA A 59 0.71 10.57 -5.63
CA ALA A 59 -0.10 11.80 -5.66
C ALA A 59 -1.53 11.66 -6.20
N ASP A 60 -1.79 10.63 -7.01
CA ASP A 60 -3.11 10.38 -7.57
C ASP A 60 -3.91 9.34 -6.76
N GLY A 61 -3.36 8.84 -5.64
CA GLY A 61 -3.92 7.78 -4.81
C GLY A 61 -3.56 6.36 -5.25
N SER A 62 -2.80 6.18 -6.34
CA SER A 62 -2.27 4.84 -6.68
C SER A 62 -1.17 4.43 -5.72
N PHE A 63 -1.05 3.14 -5.46
CA PHE A 63 0.03 2.61 -4.65
C PHE A 63 0.51 1.23 -5.14
N SER A 64 1.76 0.93 -4.78
CA SER A 64 2.36 -0.40 -4.89
C SER A 64 2.93 -0.79 -3.54
N GLY A 65 2.94 -2.08 -3.24
CA GLY A 65 3.53 -2.58 -2.01
C GLY A 65 4.00 -4.02 -2.11
N GLU A 66 4.76 -4.41 -1.10
CA GLU A 66 5.33 -5.74 -0.93
C GLU A 66 5.19 -6.13 0.54
N TYR A 67 4.54 -7.27 0.79
CA TYR A 67 4.59 -7.97 2.06
C TYR A 67 5.60 -9.11 1.97
N HIS A 68 6.35 -9.33 3.05
CA HIS A 68 7.16 -10.53 3.23
C HIS A 68 7.10 -11.02 4.69
N ASP A 69 7.26 -12.33 4.89
CA ASP A 69 7.55 -12.96 6.18
C ASP A 69 8.47 -14.17 5.99
N SER A 70 9.58 -14.19 6.70
CA SER A 70 10.60 -15.24 6.60
C SER A 70 10.55 -16.17 7.81
N ASP A 71 9.89 -17.33 7.65
CA ASP A 71 9.93 -18.43 8.61
C ASP A 71 11.00 -19.45 8.20
N MET A 72 12.24 -19.14 8.56
CA MET A 72 13.40 -20.00 8.31
C MET A 72 13.39 -21.29 9.15
N GLY A 73 12.49 -21.40 10.14
CA GLY A 73 12.29 -22.61 10.93
C GLY A 73 11.39 -23.63 10.22
N ASP A 74 10.41 -23.16 9.45
CA ASP A 74 9.54 -23.99 8.63
C ASP A 74 10.26 -24.46 7.35
N SER A 75 10.96 -25.59 7.48
CA SER A 75 11.81 -26.20 6.46
C SER A 75 11.45 -27.67 6.22
N GLY A 76 11.81 -28.18 5.05
CA GLY A 76 11.61 -29.59 4.67
C GLY A 76 12.72 -30.10 3.76
N ASP A 77 12.72 -31.41 3.46
CA ASP A 77 13.77 -32.04 2.64
C ASP A 77 13.94 -31.38 1.26
N ASP A 78 12.84 -30.93 0.65
CA ASP A 78 12.83 -30.27 -0.67
C ASP A 78 13.09 -28.75 -0.59
N TYR A 79 12.96 -28.15 0.60
CA TYR A 79 13.19 -26.71 0.87
C TYR A 79 13.95 -26.55 2.21
N PRO A 80 15.24 -26.94 2.25
CA PRO A 80 16.02 -26.96 3.48
C PRO A 80 16.30 -25.55 4.05
N ASP A 81 16.13 -24.51 3.23
CA ASP A 81 16.46 -23.13 3.57
C ASP A 81 15.23 -22.34 4.08
N GLY A 82 14.13 -23.03 4.39
CA GLY A 82 12.97 -22.45 5.09
C GLY A 82 11.82 -22.02 4.19
N THR A 83 10.90 -21.25 4.77
CA THR A 83 9.70 -20.74 4.09
C THR A 83 9.69 -19.22 4.07
N VAL A 84 9.30 -18.64 2.94
CA VAL A 84 9.05 -17.21 2.79
C VAL A 84 7.62 -16.99 2.28
N TYR A 85 6.83 -16.23 3.02
CA TYR A 85 5.55 -15.72 2.57
C TYR A 85 5.77 -14.39 1.86
N LEU A 86 5.10 -14.17 0.73
CA LEU A 86 5.20 -12.91 -0.01
C LEU A 86 3.90 -12.49 -0.68
N CYS A 87 3.71 -11.19 -0.79
CA CYS A 87 2.65 -10.61 -1.61
C CYS A 87 3.14 -9.33 -2.25
N ASN A 88 3.30 -9.32 -3.57
CA ASN A 88 3.40 -8.09 -4.34
C ASN A 88 1.99 -7.64 -4.68
N PHE A 89 1.68 -6.39 -4.40
CA PHE A 89 0.35 -5.85 -4.59
C PHE A 89 0.36 -4.41 -5.10
N SER A 90 -0.76 -4.03 -5.69
CA SER A 90 -1.02 -2.65 -6.09
C SER A 90 -2.49 -2.33 -5.93
N GLY A 91 -2.79 -1.04 -5.80
CA GLY A 91 -4.15 -0.60 -5.60
C GLY A 91 -4.35 0.88 -5.84
N LYS A 92 -5.57 1.32 -5.52
CA LYS A 92 -6.00 2.70 -5.70
C LYS A 92 -6.86 3.15 -4.54
N PHE A 93 -6.38 4.16 -3.83
CA PHE A 93 -7.22 4.99 -2.99
C PHE A 93 -7.93 6.05 -3.83
N THR A 94 -9.20 6.28 -3.50
CA THR A 94 -10.06 7.31 -4.07
C THR A 94 -10.71 8.13 -2.96
N ASP A 95 -11.56 9.09 -3.31
CA ASP A 95 -12.29 9.92 -2.35
C ASP A 95 -11.39 10.61 -1.30
N ILE A 96 -10.17 10.96 -1.69
CA ILE A 96 -9.16 11.56 -0.80
C ILE A 96 -9.61 12.95 -0.36
N LYS A 97 -10.01 13.08 0.90
CA LYS A 97 -10.59 14.30 1.47
C LYS A 97 -9.85 14.70 2.72
N GLN A 98 -9.50 15.98 2.83
CA GLN A 98 -8.96 16.52 4.06
C GLN A 98 -10.03 16.49 5.17
N LEU A 99 -9.71 15.88 6.30
CA LEU A 99 -10.59 15.83 7.47
C LEU A 99 -10.34 17.04 8.38
N ASP A 100 -9.07 17.36 8.59
CA ASP A 100 -8.59 18.50 9.37
C ASP A 100 -7.17 18.91 8.94
N ASP A 101 -6.52 19.78 9.72
CA ASP A 101 -5.17 20.29 9.42
C ASP A 101 -4.09 19.20 9.44
N HIS A 102 -4.38 18.00 9.97
CA HIS A 102 -3.43 16.93 10.22
C HIS A 102 -3.79 15.60 9.54
N SER A 103 -4.93 15.49 8.86
CA SER A 103 -5.37 14.20 8.35
C SER A 103 -6.24 14.25 7.09
N TYR A 104 -6.19 13.16 6.34
CA TYR A 104 -7.02 12.91 5.15
C TYR A 104 -7.72 11.55 5.28
N SER A 105 -8.97 11.46 4.86
CA SER A 105 -9.65 10.18 4.64
C SER A 105 -9.39 9.66 3.23
N LEU A 106 -9.23 8.35 3.09
CA LEU A 106 -9.03 7.66 1.82
C LEU A 106 -9.95 6.43 1.76
N THR A 107 -10.52 6.15 0.59
CA THR A 107 -11.32 4.94 0.35
C THR A 107 -10.57 4.01 -0.58
N LEU A 108 -10.36 2.75 -0.19
CA LEU A 108 -9.76 1.74 -1.06
C LEU A 108 -10.78 1.30 -2.12
N GLU A 109 -10.49 1.58 -3.39
CA GLU A 109 -11.34 1.22 -4.53
C GLU A 109 -10.83 -0.02 -5.26
N GLU A 110 -9.51 -0.10 -5.44
CA GLU A 110 -8.86 -1.19 -6.15
C GLU A 110 -7.76 -1.81 -5.30
N LEU A 111 -7.70 -3.13 -5.27
CA LEU A 111 -6.62 -3.89 -4.66
C LEU A 111 -6.39 -5.16 -5.49
N SER A 112 -5.14 -5.41 -5.86
CA SER A 112 -4.73 -6.55 -6.67
C SER A 112 -3.38 -7.08 -6.22
N SER A 113 -3.16 -8.39 -6.38
CA SER A 113 -1.90 -9.06 -6.06
C SER A 113 -1.44 -9.96 -7.20
N ASP A 114 -0.14 -10.24 -7.26
CA ASP A 114 0.49 -10.97 -8.37
C ASP A 114 0.07 -12.45 -8.45
N TYR A 115 -0.40 -13.03 -7.34
CA TYR A 115 -0.70 -14.45 -7.23
C TYR A 115 -2.02 -14.71 -6.52
N GLU A 116 -2.67 -15.82 -6.91
CA GLU A 116 -3.73 -16.41 -6.08
C GLU A 116 -3.17 -16.74 -4.69
N GLN A 117 -3.94 -16.43 -3.64
CA GLN A 117 -3.56 -16.68 -2.26
C GLN A 117 -3.25 -18.17 -2.05
N GLY A 118 -2.16 -18.46 -1.34
CA GLY A 118 -1.75 -19.83 -1.00
C GLY A 118 -1.06 -20.60 -2.14
N LYS A 119 -0.75 -19.95 -3.27
CA LYS A 119 0.11 -20.56 -4.28
C LYS A 119 1.50 -20.81 -3.70
N GLU A 120 2.00 -22.03 -3.83
CA GLU A 120 3.33 -22.44 -3.36
C GLU A 120 4.28 -22.78 -4.50
N TRP A 121 5.56 -22.47 -4.33
CA TRP A 121 6.64 -22.95 -5.20
C TRP A 121 7.94 -23.07 -4.42
N VAL A 122 8.86 -23.88 -4.93
CA VAL A 122 10.21 -24.01 -4.36
C VAL A 122 11.22 -23.51 -5.36
N GLU A 123 12.11 -22.63 -4.91
CA GLU A 123 13.19 -22.06 -5.71
C GLU A 123 14.43 -21.89 -4.82
N ASP A 124 15.58 -22.35 -5.32
CA ASP A 124 16.88 -22.28 -4.63
C ASP A 124 16.87 -22.76 -3.16
N GLY A 125 16.10 -23.81 -2.87
CA GLY A 125 16.03 -24.43 -1.53
C GLY A 125 15.06 -23.75 -0.56
N VAL A 126 14.33 -22.72 -0.99
CA VAL A 126 13.32 -22.00 -0.20
C VAL A 126 11.93 -22.33 -0.72
N ARG A 127 10.97 -22.56 0.18
CA ARG A 127 9.54 -22.64 -0.16
C ARG A 127 8.95 -21.24 -0.09
N TYR A 128 8.41 -20.77 -1.20
CA TYR A 128 7.68 -19.53 -1.27
C TYR A 128 6.17 -19.78 -1.24
N VAL A 129 5.45 -18.95 -0.50
CA VAL A 129 4.00 -19.03 -0.35
C VAL A 129 3.40 -17.65 -0.65
N SER A 130 2.53 -17.57 -1.63
CA SER A 130 1.74 -16.36 -1.91
C SER A 130 0.80 -16.04 -0.74
N SER A 131 0.82 -14.80 -0.29
CA SER A 131 0.02 -14.29 0.83
C SER A 131 -0.97 -13.20 0.38
N GLU A 132 -1.79 -12.74 1.32
CA GLU A 132 -2.58 -11.50 1.19
C GLU A 132 -1.68 -10.26 1.37
N PRO A 133 -2.11 -9.08 0.89
CA PRO A 133 -1.40 -7.81 1.07
C PRO A 133 -1.54 -7.31 2.52
N TYR A 134 -0.82 -7.98 3.44
CA TYR A 134 -1.02 -7.83 4.87
C TYR A 134 -0.87 -6.37 5.34
N GLY A 135 -1.83 -5.88 6.11
CA GLY A 135 -1.96 -4.48 6.51
C GLY A 135 -3.01 -3.71 5.70
N VAL A 136 -3.26 -4.10 4.44
CA VAL A 136 -4.23 -3.45 3.54
C VAL A 136 -5.49 -4.31 3.33
N GLU A 137 -5.36 -5.63 3.47
CA GLU A 137 -6.44 -6.59 3.28
C GLU A 137 -7.63 -6.27 4.19
N GLN A 138 -8.84 -6.58 3.69
CA GLN A 138 -10.12 -6.34 4.39
C GLN A 138 -10.42 -4.87 4.73
N GLY A 139 -9.48 -3.95 4.51
CA GLY A 139 -9.66 -2.52 4.67
C GLY A 139 -10.49 -1.93 3.54
N LYS A 140 -11.35 -0.98 3.89
CA LYS A 140 -12.08 -0.14 2.96
C LYS A 140 -11.79 1.33 3.23
N ASP A 141 -11.89 1.74 4.48
CA ASP A 141 -11.71 3.14 4.87
C ASP A 141 -10.36 3.32 5.58
N PHE A 142 -9.62 4.35 5.17
CA PHE A 142 -8.28 4.64 5.67
C PHE A 142 -8.16 6.10 6.08
N ILE A 143 -7.26 6.38 7.03
CA ILE A 143 -6.88 7.74 7.41
C ILE A 143 -5.37 7.89 7.24
N LEU A 144 -4.95 8.90 6.48
CA LEU A 144 -3.56 9.33 6.41
C LEU A 144 -3.35 10.50 7.37
N TYR A 145 -2.59 10.27 8.43
CA TYR A 145 -2.10 11.27 9.37
C TYR A 145 -0.78 11.88 8.85
N LEU A 146 -0.67 13.19 8.98
CA LEU A 146 0.53 13.95 8.64
C LEU A 146 1.55 13.91 9.79
N PRO A 147 2.82 14.22 9.52
CA PRO A 147 3.75 14.62 10.58
C PRO A 147 3.15 15.73 11.45
N ASP A 148 3.59 15.81 12.70
CA ASP A 148 3.10 16.72 13.74
C ASP A 148 1.64 16.49 14.19
N THR A 149 0.98 15.41 13.74
CA THR A 149 -0.35 15.03 14.25
C THR A 149 -0.26 14.69 15.75
N PRO A 150 -1.05 15.33 16.63
CA PRO A 150 -1.10 14.96 18.04
C PRO A 150 -1.49 13.50 18.24
N THR A 151 -0.77 12.78 19.10
CA THR A 151 -1.06 11.37 19.39
C THR A 151 -2.24 11.20 20.33
N ASP A 152 -2.55 12.21 21.14
CA ASP A 152 -3.74 12.24 21.98
C ASP A 152 -5.02 12.19 21.14
N GLY A 153 -5.88 11.21 21.44
CA GLY A 153 -7.12 10.98 20.71
C GLY A 153 -7.01 10.13 19.44
N LEU A 154 -5.80 9.71 19.04
CA LEU A 154 -5.64 8.69 18.00
C LEU A 154 -6.07 7.31 18.52
N ASN A 155 -6.43 6.43 17.59
CA ASN A 155 -6.85 5.07 17.92
C ASN A 155 -5.70 4.28 18.57
N GLU A 156 -5.98 3.59 19.69
CA GLU A 156 -4.96 2.84 20.43
C GLU A 156 -4.39 1.64 19.66
N GLU A 157 -5.21 0.97 18.82
CA GLU A 157 -4.75 -0.13 17.97
C GLU A 157 -3.82 0.40 16.88
N PHE A 158 -4.15 1.52 16.25
CA PHE A 158 -3.24 2.20 15.32
C PHE A 158 -1.90 2.56 15.98
N LEU A 159 -1.94 3.19 17.15
CA LEU A 159 -0.75 3.56 17.90
C LEU A 159 0.05 2.36 18.41
N SER A 160 -0.56 1.18 18.53
CA SER A 160 0.14 -0.05 18.90
C SER A 160 1.22 -0.48 17.89
N TRP A 161 1.09 0.01 16.66
CA TRP A 161 2.02 -0.21 15.56
C TRP A 161 3.04 0.92 15.41
N TRP A 162 2.89 2.02 16.15
CA TRP A 162 3.75 3.19 16.00
C TRP A 162 5.16 2.91 16.55
N PRO A 163 6.24 3.05 15.75
CA PRO A 163 7.60 2.81 16.24
C PRO A 163 8.01 3.69 17.43
N GLY A 164 7.39 4.87 17.57
CA GLY A 164 7.62 5.79 18.69
C GLY A 164 7.01 5.34 20.02
N GLN A 165 6.08 4.37 20.01
CA GLN A 165 5.32 3.98 21.20
C GLN A 165 6.18 3.46 22.37
N TYR A 166 7.32 2.85 22.06
CA TYR A 166 8.19 2.22 23.06
C TYR A 166 9.43 3.04 23.40
N GLN A 167 9.48 4.31 22.97
CA GLN A 167 10.58 5.22 23.31
C GLN A 167 10.38 5.80 24.73
N GLU A 168 11.47 6.00 25.48
CA GLU A 168 11.41 6.53 26.85
C GLU A 168 10.87 7.98 26.88
N ASP A 169 11.19 8.77 25.87
CA ASP A 169 10.68 10.13 25.66
C ASP A 169 9.69 10.12 24.49
N GLN A 170 8.50 9.55 24.72
CA GLN A 170 7.45 9.50 23.70
C GLN A 170 7.04 10.93 23.28
N ALA A 171 7.06 11.19 21.98
CA ALA A 171 6.58 12.46 21.43
C ALA A 171 5.06 12.58 21.58
N ASP A 172 4.57 13.80 21.84
CA ASP A 172 3.14 14.11 21.88
C ASP A 172 2.53 14.19 20.46
N THR A 173 3.36 14.06 19.43
CA THR A 173 2.98 14.12 18.01
C THR A 173 3.67 13.02 17.21
N LEU A 174 3.10 12.64 16.07
CA LEU A 174 3.77 11.76 15.11
C LEU A 174 4.96 12.49 14.46
N ASP A 175 6.12 11.84 14.45
CA ASP A 175 7.32 12.35 13.76
C ASP A 175 7.26 12.17 12.23
N PHE A 176 6.32 11.36 11.76
CA PHE A 176 6.27 10.75 10.43
C PHE A 176 4.81 10.67 9.95
N TYR A 177 4.62 10.35 8.66
CA TYR A 177 3.29 10.02 8.15
C TYR A 177 2.79 8.73 8.80
N GLY A 178 1.46 8.62 8.93
CA GLY A 178 0.81 7.42 9.45
C GLY A 178 -0.41 7.04 8.61
N LEU A 179 -0.45 5.85 8.02
CA LEU A 179 -1.62 5.35 7.30
C LEU A 179 -2.35 4.30 8.15
N TYR A 180 -3.56 4.64 8.57
CA TYR A 180 -4.39 3.82 9.42
C TYR A 180 -5.44 3.07 8.61
N ASN A 181 -5.44 1.74 8.66
CA ASN A 181 -6.52 0.88 8.18
C ASN A 181 -7.63 0.81 9.25
N VAL A 182 -8.71 1.57 9.05
CA VAL A 182 -9.75 1.77 10.08
C VAL A 182 -10.50 0.48 10.42
N ASP A 183 -10.66 -0.40 9.43
CA ASP A 183 -11.40 -1.65 9.62
C ASP A 183 -10.60 -2.70 10.38
N MET A 184 -9.27 -2.63 10.33
CA MET A 184 -8.38 -3.67 10.85
C MET A 184 -7.52 -3.25 12.05
N GLY A 185 -7.43 -1.96 12.37
CA GLY A 185 -6.58 -1.51 13.47
C GLY A 185 -5.10 -1.34 13.09
N TYR A 186 -4.71 -1.56 11.83
CA TYR A 186 -3.30 -1.59 11.39
C TYR A 186 -2.76 -0.21 11.06
N GLY A 187 -1.50 0.05 11.42
CA GLY A 187 -0.81 1.32 11.17
C GLY A 187 0.48 1.15 10.38
N PHE A 188 0.58 1.80 9.23
CA PHE A 188 1.83 1.98 8.50
C PHE A 188 2.44 3.34 8.86
N PHE A 189 3.77 3.44 8.91
CA PHE A 189 4.49 4.68 9.26
C PHE A 189 5.69 4.93 8.34
N GLY A 190 6.01 6.19 8.04
CA GLY A 190 7.14 6.56 7.17
C GLY A 190 7.56 8.02 7.18
#